data_AF-A0A519Y2M0-F1
#
_entry.id   AF-A0A519Y2M0-F1
#
_cell.length_a   1.000
_cell.length_b   1.000
_cell.length_c   1.000
_cell.angle_alpha   90.00
_cell.angle_beta   90.00
_cell.angle_gamma   90.00
#
_symmetry.space_group_name_H-M   'P 1'
#
loop_
_entity.id
_entity.type
_entity.pdbx_description
1 polymer ?
#
loop_
_entity_poly.entity_id
_entity_poly.type
_entity_poly.pdbx_seq_one_letter_code
_entity_poly.pdbx_strand_id
1 'polypeptide(L)' 'MKPETRVCDECGSSYYAHASRMSKLCPECSHYLYGYPNCPHSFRAGRYQLCHWDGSTTQFIAKLRQATGPTN' A
#
# COMPACT_ATOMS: atom_id res chain seq x y z
N MET A 1 -10.41 2.48 -19.85
CA MET A 1 -9.04 2.95 -19.52
C MET A 1 -8.42 1.96 -18.56
N LYS A 2 -7.20 1.47 -18.83
CA LYS A 2 -6.46 0.65 -17.87
C LYS A 2 -5.74 1.61 -16.90
N PRO A 3 -5.87 1.46 -15.58
CA PRO A 3 -5.13 2.27 -14.63
C PRO A 3 -3.63 2.03 -14.80
N GLU A 4 -2.83 3.10 -14.76
CA GLU A 4 -1.37 3.02 -14.78
C GLU A 4 -0.89 2.29 -13.53
N THR A 5 -0.15 1.19 -13.70
CA THR A 5 0.49 0.44 -12.62
C THR A 5 1.94 0.87 -12.48
N ARG A 6 2.37 1.12 -11.25
CA ARG A 6 3.76 1.43 -10.88
C ARG A 6 4.27 0.41 -9.89
N VAL A 7 5.58 0.32 -9.75
CA VAL A 7 6.25 -0.55 -8.77
C VAL A 7 6.69 0.33 -7.60
N CYS A 8 6.45 -0.15 -6.38
CA CYS A 8 6.88 0.52 -5.17
C CYS A 8 8.39 0.35 -4.98
N ASP A 9 9.13 1.45 -4.82
CA ASP A 9 10.58 1.43 -4.58
C ASP A 9 10.92 0.78 -3.23
N GLU A 10 9.99 0.76 -2.27
CA GLU A 10 10.21 0.20 -0.93
C GLU A 10 9.93 -1.29 -0.87
N CYS A 11 8.73 -1.73 -1.28
CA CYS A 11 8.30 -3.12 -1.13
C CYS A 11 8.32 -3.94 -2.44
N GLY A 12 8.65 -3.32 -3.58
CA GLY A 12 8.62 -3.98 -4.89
C GLY A 12 7.22 -4.34 -5.40
N SER A 13 6.17 -4.01 -4.64
CA SER A 13 4.79 -4.32 -5.02
C SER A 13 4.32 -3.47 -6.20
N SER A 14 3.53 -4.07 -7.09
CA SER A 14 2.79 -3.33 -8.10
C SER A 14 1.58 -2.64 -7.49
N TYR A 15 1.33 -1.38 -7.84
CA TYR A 15 0.19 -0.62 -7.36
C TYR A 15 -0.35 0.33 -8.43
N TYR A 16 -1.61 0.75 -8.32
CA TYR A 16 -2.16 1.76 -9.23
C TYR A 16 -1.67 3.17 -8.90
N ALA A 17 -1.19 3.91 -9.90
CA ALA A 17 -0.67 5.26 -9.73
C ALA A 17 -1.71 6.23 -9.13
N HIS A 18 -3.00 6.05 -9.42
CA HIS A 18 -4.08 6.87 -8.85
C HIS A 18 -4.41 6.51 -7.39
N ALA A 19 -4.02 5.32 -6.92
CA ALA A 19 -4.31 4.86 -5.57
C ALA A 19 -3.33 5.43 -4.54
N SER A 20 -2.15 5.88 -4.98
CA SER A 20 -1.14 6.49 -4.11
C SER A 20 -0.98 7.98 -4.40
N ARG A 21 -0.77 8.77 -3.34
CA ARG A 21 -0.34 10.17 -3.48
C ARG A 21 1.12 10.30 -3.87
N MET A 22 1.89 9.20 -3.80
CA MET A 22 3.31 9.18 -4.14
C MET A 22 3.55 8.38 -5.42
N SER A 23 4.36 8.97 -6.31
CA SER A 23 4.69 8.40 -7.61
C SER A 23 5.57 7.16 -7.56
N LYS A 24 6.26 6.92 -6.44
CA LYS A 24 7.21 5.82 -6.23
C LYS A 24 6.85 4.86 -5.09
N LEU A 25 5.87 5.21 -4.26
CA LEU A 25 5.47 4.40 -3.11
C LEU A 25 4.04 3.95 -3.24
N CYS A 26 3.77 2.71 -2.88
CA CYS A 26 2.41 2.22 -2.77
C CYS A 26 1.66 2.93 -1.63
N PRO A 27 0.31 2.88 -1.61
CA PRO A 27 -0.49 3.54 -0.59
C PRO A 27 -0.17 3.05 0.83
N GLU A 28 0.23 1.78 0.96
CA GLU A 28 0.60 1.19 2.24
C GLU A 28 1.95 1.74 2.74
N CYS A 29 3.00 1.69 1.93
CA CYS A 29 4.32 2.18 2.31
C CYS A 29 4.28 3.70 2.58
N SER A 30 3.59 4.47 1.73
CA SER A 30 3.43 5.91 1.96
C SER A 30 2.64 6.24 3.23
N HIS A 31 1.67 5.39 3.61
CA HIS A 31 0.96 5.51 4.89
C HIS A 31 1.89 5.29 6.08
N TYR A 32 2.64 4.19 6.12
CA TYR A 32 3.48 3.87 7.27
C TYR A 32 4.75 4.73 7.37
N LEU A 33 5.31 5.16 6.23
CA LEU A 33 6.53 5.98 6.22
C LEU A 33 6.26 7.47 6.44
N TYR A 34 5.16 7.99 5.90
CA TYR A 34 4.89 9.43 5.86
C TYR A 34 3.53 9.84 6.43
N GLY A 35 2.72 8.89 6.89
CA GLY A 35 1.39 9.19 7.46
C GLY A 35 0.34 9.58 6.42
N TYR A 36 0.57 9.31 5.13
CA TYR A 36 -0.46 9.57 4.11
C TYR A 36 -1.71 8.74 4.35
N PRO A 37 -2.89 9.17 3.88
CA PRO A 37 -4.08 8.35 3.91
C PRO A 37 -3.80 7.03 3.18
N ASN A 38 -3.95 5.92 3.89
CA ASN A 38 -3.85 4.62 3.25
C ASN A 38 -4.95 4.48 2.20
N CYS A 39 -4.73 3.65 1.18
CA CYS A 39 -5.82 3.27 0.30
C CYS A 39 -6.93 2.64 1.16
N PRO A 40 -8.22 2.90 0.88
CA PRO A 40 -9.28 2.06 1.39
C PRO A 40 -9.03 0.65 0.86
N HIS A 41 -8.35 -0.15 1.68
CA HIS A 41 -8.15 -1.57 1.49
C HIS A 41 -9.51 -2.26 1.69
N SER A 42 -10.44 -1.99 0.77
CA SER A 42 -11.74 -2.64 0.68
C SER A 42 -11.48 -4.08 0.26
N PHE A 43 -11.14 -4.92 1.24
CA PHE A 43 -10.93 -6.33 1.04
C PHE A 43 -12.28 -6.99 0.74
N ARG A 44 -12.63 -7.09 -0.55
CA ARG A 44 -13.79 -7.85 -1.02
C ARG A 44 -13.31 -9.02 -1.86
N ALA A 45 -13.76 -10.22 -1.49
CA ALA A 45 -13.51 -11.47 -2.23
C ALA A 45 -12.01 -11.81 -2.44
N GLY A 46 -11.18 -11.63 -1.41
CA GLY A 46 -9.79 -12.11 -1.43
C GLY A 46 -8.79 -11.24 -2.19
N ARG A 47 -9.18 -10.05 -2.67
CA ARG A 47 -8.29 -9.11 -3.38
C ARG A 47 -8.55 -7.67 -2.97
N TYR A 48 -7.48 -6.87 -2.88
CA TYR A 48 -7.57 -5.42 -2.74
C TYR A 48 -7.85 -4.80 -4.12
N GLN A 49 -9.14 -4.68 -4.46
CA GLN A 49 -9.57 -4.28 -5.82
C GLN A 49 -9.14 -2.87 -6.23
N LEU A 50 -8.82 -1.99 -5.26
CA LEU A 50 -8.62 -0.56 -5.50
C LEU A 50 -7.17 -0.12 -5.66
N CYS A 51 -6.20 -0.87 -5.12
CA CYS A 51 -4.78 -0.47 -5.17
C CYS A 51 -3.90 -1.40 -6.00
N HIS A 52 -4.39 -2.56 -6.44
CA HIS A 52 -3.61 -3.61 -7.13
C HIS A 52 -2.39 -4.11 -6.33
N TRP A 53 -2.36 -3.80 -5.05
CA TRP A 53 -1.31 -4.22 -4.14
C TRP A 53 -1.37 -5.74 -3.95
N ASP A 54 -0.23 -6.39 -4.18
CA ASP A 54 -0.06 -7.85 -4.12
C ASP A 54 0.13 -8.40 -2.69
N GLY A 55 0.16 -7.54 -1.68
CA GLY A 55 0.44 -7.92 -0.30
C GLY A 55 1.93 -7.93 0.06
N SER A 56 2.82 -7.59 -0.88
CA SER A 56 4.26 -7.53 -0.66
C SER A 56 4.62 -6.31 0.20
N THR A 57 5.37 -6.57 1.27
CA THR A 57 5.82 -5.58 2.26
C THR A 57 7.22 -5.97 2.73
N THR A 58 8.06 -4.97 3.04
CA THR A 58 9.37 -5.23 3.66
C THR A 58 9.24 -5.52 5.15
N GLN A 59 10.28 -6.11 5.76
CA GLN A 59 10.31 -6.32 7.20
C GLN A 59 10.18 -5.02 8.00
N PHE A 60 10.68 -3.90 7.47
CA PHE A 60 10.57 -2.59 8.12
C PHE A 60 9.12 -2.11 8.17
N ILE A 61 8.43 -2.11 7.02
CA ILE A 61 7.01 -1.75 6.93
C ILE A 61 6.16 -2.73 7.75
N ALA A 62 6.47 -4.02 7.74
CA ALA A 62 5.79 -5.02 8.55
C ALA A 62 5.91 -4.76 10.07
N LYS A 63 7.06 -4.26 10.54
CA LYS A 63 7.24 -3.84 11.94
C LYS A 63 6.46 -2.57 12.26
N LEU A 64 6.49 -1.57 11.36
CA LEU A 64 5.70 -0.35 11.52
C LEU A 64 4.20 -0.66 11.59
N ARG A 65 3.71 -1.58 10.75
CA ARG A 65 2.34 -2.10 10.77
C ARG A 65 1.95 -2.67 12.14
N GLN A 66 2.81 -3.47 12.74
CA GLN A 66 2.56 -4.06 14.06
C GLN A 66 2.58 -3.02 15.17
N ALA A 67 3.44 -2.00 15.05
CA ALA A 67 3.54 -0.92 16.03
C ALA A 67 2.39 0.11 15.94
N THR A 68 1.71 0.20 14.79
CA THR A 68 0.62 1.16 14.53
C THR A 68 -0.76 0.52 14.42
N GLY A 69 -0.87 -0.79 14.63
CA GLY A 69 -2.15 -1.47 14.80
C GLY A 69 -2.85 -1.03 16.09
N PRO A 70 -4.19 -1.09 16.19
CA PRO A 70 -4.89 -0.69 17.39
C PRO A 70 -4.37 -1.54 18.55
N THR A 71 -3.77 -0.87 19.54
CA THR A 71 -3.60 -1.44 20.88
C THR A 71 -4.96 -1.93 21.33
N ASN A 72 -5.00 -3.23 21.66
CA ASN A 72 -6.09 -3.93 22.32
C ASN A 72 -6.84 -3.04 23.33
#